data_AF-A0A9W7DRA8-F1
#
_entry.id   AF-A0A9W7DRA8-F1
#
_cell.length_a   1.000
_cell.length_b   1.000
_cell.length_c   1.000
_cell.angle_alpha   90.00
_cell.angle_beta   90.00
_cell.angle_gamma   90.00
#
_symmetry.space_group_name_H-M   'P 1'
#
loop_
_entity.id
_entity.type
_entity.pdbx_description
1 polymer ?
#
loop_
_entity_poly.entity_id
_entity_poly.type
_entity_poly.pdbx_seq_one_letter_code
_entity_poly.pdbx_strand_id
1 'polypeptide(L)'
;MSKALWCSSFTPLSVVQPSITPSMWTGVYVDKFSPDDQDCPDSFRYIDIRDGELEISASGTGEDCKEVWGRRFNSTDTVNPILEVSEEEGLGLGVGKTSFISKVPSNDPMYEYAQKGALNFTLTAGHVNGTNVIMWNSVYDGEGGAMPPDGSIVKGKNCDNFWFFKLN
;
A
#
# COMPACT_ATOMS: atom_id res chain seq x y z
N MET A 1 -9.65 -15.10 9.81
CA MET A 1 -10.36 -13.92 10.34
C MET A 1 -10.81 -13.08 9.14
N SER A 2 -12.05 -12.59 9.11
CA SER A 2 -12.60 -11.84 7.97
C SER A 2 -12.03 -10.42 7.91
N LYS A 3 -12.03 -9.78 6.72
CA LYS A 3 -11.61 -8.38 6.55
C LYS A 3 -12.30 -7.44 7.54
N ALA A 4 -13.62 -7.60 7.73
CA ALA A 4 -14.40 -6.77 8.65
C ALA A 4 -13.88 -6.84 10.10
N LEU A 5 -13.49 -8.04 10.56
CA LEU A 5 -12.90 -8.21 11.89
C LEU A 5 -11.54 -7.52 11.99
N TRP A 6 -10.67 -7.68 10.98
CA TRP A 6 -9.37 -6.97 10.94
C TRP A 6 -9.53 -5.45 11.00
N CYS A 7 -10.43 -4.89 10.19
CA CYS A 7 -10.72 -3.45 10.22
C CYS A 7 -11.19 -3.00 11.61
N SER A 8 -12.07 -3.77 12.27
CA SER A 8 -12.59 -3.42 13.60
C SER A 8 -11.57 -3.58 14.74
N SER A 9 -10.55 -4.42 14.55
CA SER A 9 -9.50 -4.68 15.54
C SER A 9 -8.22 -3.88 15.29
N PHE A 10 -8.17 -3.09 14.22
CA PHE A 10 -7.01 -2.28 13.88
C PHE A 10 -6.80 -1.16 14.91
N THR A 11 -5.57 -1.08 15.40
CA THR A 11 -5.12 0.00 16.29
C THR A 11 -3.97 0.75 15.61
N PRO A 12 -4.15 2.03 15.25
CA PRO A 12 -3.07 2.83 14.66
C PRO A 12 -1.86 2.90 15.58
N LEU A 13 -0.66 2.90 15.01
CA LEU A 13 0.60 3.02 15.76
C LEU A 13 0.63 4.31 16.59
N SER A 14 0.03 5.40 16.11
CA SER A 14 -0.04 6.68 16.80
C SER A 14 -0.82 6.63 18.12
N VAL A 15 -1.67 5.63 18.32
CA VAL A 15 -2.42 5.42 19.57
C VAL A 15 -1.55 4.71 20.61
N VAL A 16 -0.65 3.83 20.18
CA VAL A 16 0.09 2.91 21.07
C VAL A 16 1.57 3.24 21.22
N GLN A 17 2.13 4.08 20.34
CA GLN A 17 3.52 4.49 20.38
C GLN A 17 3.65 6.02 20.44
N PRO A 18 4.41 6.57 21.39
CA PRO A 18 4.58 8.01 21.58
C PRO A 18 5.48 8.65 20.51
N SER A 19 6.26 7.85 19.78
CA SER A 19 7.17 8.31 18.74
C SER A 19 7.22 7.29 17.62
N ILE A 20 6.90 7.71 16.40
CA ILE A 20 6.97 6.88 15.20
C ILE A 20 8.15 7.38 14.37
N THR A 21 8.93 6.48 13.77
CA THR A 21 10.04 6.83 12.87
C THR A 21 9.80 6.24 11.48
N PRO A 22 10.40 6.77 10.41
CA PRO A 22 10.26 6.20 9.07
C PRO A 22 10.69 4.73 9.00
N SER A 23 11.69 4.34 9.79
CA SER A 23 12.16 2.95 9.87
C SER A 23 11.11 1.95 10.41
N MET A 24 10.02 2.40 11.02
CA MET A 24 8.93 1.51 11.45
C MET A 24 8.07 1.04 10.27
N TRP A 25 8.17 1.71 9.12
CA TRP A 25 7.52 1.30 7.87
C TRP A 25 8.36 0.34 7.05
N THR A 26 9.63 0.11 7.39
CA THR A 26 10.50 -0.73 6.57
C THR A 26 10.31 -2.20 6.90
N GLY A 27 10.34 -3.04 5.87
CA GLY A 27 10.20 -4.48 6.04
C GLY A 27 9.70 -5.22 4.83
N VAL A 28 9.43 -6.50 5.03
CA VAL A 28 8.77 -7.38 4.07
C VAL A 28 7.34 -7.58 4.51
N TYR A 29 6.41 -7.39 3.59
CA TYR A 29 4.99 -7.50 3.85
C TYR A 29 4.33 -8.51 2.91
N VAL A 30 3.25 -9.11 3.39
CA VAL A 30 2.35 -9.95 2.61
C VAL A 30 1.05 -9.21 2.41
N ASP A 31 0.59 -9.10 1.17
CA ASP A 31 -0.70 -8.48 0.87
C ASP A 31 -1.86 -9.38 1.33
N LYS A 32 -2.90 -8.77 1.88
CA LYS A 32 -4.07 -9.47 2.41
C LYS A 32 -5.33 -8.72 2.06
N PHE A 33 -6.33 -9.49 1.61
CA PHE A 33 -7.64 -9.00 1.20
C PHE A 33 -7.63 -8.08 -0.04
N SER A 34 -6.55 -8.14 -0.83
CA SER A 34 -6.47 -7.57 -2.18
C SER A 34 -6.77 -8.64 -3.24
N PRO A 35 -6.92 -8.25 -4.53
CA PRO A 35 -6.93 -9.21 -5.63
C PRO A 35 -5.66 -10.07 -5.69
N ASP A 36 -4.48 -9.46 -5.47
CA ASP A 36 -3.19 -10.14 -5.56
C ASP A 36 -3.01 -11.29 -4.54
N ASP A 37 -3.63 -11.20 -3.35
CA ASP A 37 -3.60 -12.28 -2.35
C ASP A 37 -4.34 -13.55 -2.83
N GLN A 38 -5.31 -13.40 -3.73
CA GLN A 38 -6.08 -14.53 -4.27
C GLN A 38 -5.33 -15.22 -5.40
N ASP A 39 -4.71 -14.44 -6.28
CA ASP A 39 -4.06 -14.96 -7.49
C ASP A 39 -2.59 -15.34 -7.22
N CYS A 40 -1.93 -14.63 -6.29
CA CYS A 40 -0.50 -14.78 -5.96
C CYS A 40 -0.26 -14.82 -4.44
N PRO A 41 -0.47 -15.99 -3.80
CA PRO A 41 -0.41 -16.13 -2.34
C PRO A 41 1.00 -15.89 -1.74
N ASP A 42 2.04 -16.03 -2.56
CA ASP A 42 3.43 -15.76 -2.20
C ASP A 42 3.92 -14.38 -2.69
N SER A 43 3.00 -13.46 -2.98
CA SER A 43 3.37 -12.10 -3.35
C SER A 43 3.87 -11.32 -2.13
N PHE A 44 5.02 -10.65 -2.31
CA PHE A 44 5.65 -9.85 -1.26
C PHE A 44 5.68 -8.39 -1.66
N ARG A 45 5.56 -7.52 -0.66
CA ARG A 45 5.81 -6.08 -0.78
C ARG A 45 7.01 -5.76 0.10
N TYR A 46 7.81 -4.82 -0.36
CA TYR A 46 9.00 -4.36 0.34
C TYR A 46 8.89 -2.86 0.50
N ILE A 47 9.19 -2.38 1.70
CA ILE A 47 9.40 -0.97 1.95
C ILE A 47 10.82 -0.83 2.46
N ASP A 48 11.66 -0.14 1.69
CA ASP A 48 13.06 0.10 2.01
C ASP A 48 13.30 1.61 2.11
N ILE A 49 14.21 2.04 3.00
CA ILE A 49 14.71 3.42 2.98
C ILE A 49 15.89 3.47 2.00
N ARG A 50 15.79 4.30 0.97
CA ARG A 50 16.90 4.62 0.04
C ARG A 50 16.92 6.11 -0.22
N ASP A 51 18.09 6.71 -0.09
CA ASP A 51 18.30 8.15 -0.29
C ASP A 51 17.35 9.05 0.53
N GLY A 52 16.88 8.56 1.69
CA GLY A 52 15.94 9.26 2.58
C GLY A 52 14.46 9.03 2.26
N GLU A 53 14.14 8.33 1.17
CA GLU A 53 12.77 8.04 0.74
C GLU A 53 12.37 6.60 1.13
N LEU A 54 11.10 6.41 1.50
CA LEU A 54 10.51 5.08 1.67
C LEU A 54 10.03 4.59 0.31
N GLU A 55 10.78 3.69 -0.30
CA GLU A 55 10.49 3.15 -1.62
C GLU A 55 9.76 1.81 -1.52
N ILE A 56 8.71 1.65 -2.32
CA ILE A 56 7.93 0.42 -2.40
C ILE A 56 8.43 -0.42 -3.57
N SER A 57 8.65 -1.71 -3.34
CA SER A 57 8.92 -2.72 -4.37
C SER A 57 8.04 -3.94 -4.16
N ALA A 58 7.91 -4.81 -5.16
CA ALA A 58 7.24 -6.09 -4.98
C ALA A 58 7.86 -7.21 -5.82
N SER A 59 7.58 -8.44 -5.41
CA SER A 59 7.94 -9.65 -6.14
C SER A 59 6.85 -10.69 -6.01
N GLY A 60 6.78 -11.60 -6.98
CA GLY A 60 5.78 -12.66 -6.96
C GLY A 60 4.39 -12.15 -7.26
N THR A 61 4.26 -11.06 -8.03
CA THR A 61 2.99 -10.43 -8.40
C THR A 61 2.64 -10.69 -9.87
N GLY A 62 1.46 -10.21 -10.30
CA GLY A 62 1.07 -10.14 -11.70
C GLY A 62 0.90 -11.51 -12.37
N GLU A 63 1.11 -11.56 -13.68
CA GLU A 63 0.88 -12.79 -14.46
C GLU A 63 1.81 -13.93 -13.99
N ASP A 64 1.21 -15.10 -13.76
CA ASP A 64 1.87 -16.30 -13.20
C ASP A 64 2.63 -16.07 -11.88
N CYS A 65 2.39 -14.95 -11.20
CA CYS A 65 3.12 -14.56 -9.98
C CYS A 65 4.63 -14.45 -10.21
N LYS A 66 5.05 -13.96 -11.38
CA LYS A 66 6.47 -13.83 -11.76
C LYS A 66 6.97 -12.40 -11.83
N GLU A 67 6.09 -11.41 -11.71
CA GLU A 67 6.52 -10.02 -11.79
C GLU A 67 7.35 -9.63 -10.57
N VAL A 68 8.39 -8.84 -10.85
CA VAL A 68 9.28 -8.22 -9.88
C VAL A 68 9.51 -6.80 -10.36
N TRP A 69 9.33 -5.81 -9.47
CA TRP A 69 9.47 -4.39 -9.81
C TRP A 69 9.91 -3.57 -8.60
N GLY A 70 10.46 -2.40 -8.89
CA GLY A 70 10.90 -1.44 -7.89
C GLY A 70 12.40 -1.47 -7.64
N ARG A 71 12.90 -0.39 -7.05
CA ARG A 71 14.33 -0.13 -6.92
C ARG A 71 15.08 -1.05 -5.98
N ARG A 72 14.36 -1.91 -5.24
CA ARG A 72 14.96 -3.05 -4.55
C ARG A 72 15.67 -4.02 -5.49
N PHE A 73 15.10 -4.27 -6.66
CA PHE A 73 15.58 -5.28 -7.59
C PHE A 73 16.35 -4.67 -8.76
N ASN A 74 16.00 -3.45 -9.15
CA ASN A 74 16.69 -2.69 -10.17
C ASN A 74 16.73 -1.20 -9.78
N SER A 75 17.88 -0.69 -9.35
CA SER A 75 18.00 0.68 -8.84
C SER A 75 17.65 1.78 -9.85
N THR A 76 17.59 1.46 -11.14
CA THR A 76 17.19 2.41 -12.19
C THR A 76 15.75 2.20 -12.67
N ASP A 77 14.95 1.39 -11.97
CA ASP A 77 13.56 1.14 -12.34
C ASP A 77 12.74 2.43 -12.28
N THR A 78 11.93 2.64 -13.32
CA THR A 78 11.00 3.77 -13.41
C THR A 78 9.72 3.51 -12.62
N VAL A 79 9.43 2.25 -12.31
CA VAL A 79 8.30 1.83 -11.51
C VAL A 79 8.69 1.83 -10.03
N ASN A 80 8.55 2.98 -9.36
CA ASN A 80 8.98 3.15 -7.98
C ASN A 80 8.01 4.03 -7.18
N PRO A 81 6.90 3.47 -6.64
CA PRO A 81 6.04 4.19 -5.72
C PRO A 81 6.82 4.60 -4.47
N ILE A 82 6.65 5.86 -4.07
CA ILE A 82 7.21 6.41 -2.83
C ILE A 82 6.12 6.49 -1.78
N LEU A 83 6.43 6.11 -0.55
CA LEU A 83 5.57 6.29 0.61
C LEU A 83 5.99 7.57 1.34
N GLU A 84 5.23 8.63 1.14
CA GLU A 84 5.41 9.90 1.81
C GLU A 84 4.70 9.87 3.17
N VAL A 85 5.46 9.73 4.25
CA VAL A 85 4.93 9.76 5.61
C VAL A 85 4.61 11.20 6.03
N SER A 86 3.43 11.41 6.61
CA SER A 86 2.99 12.73 7.02
C SER A 86 3.74 13.20 8.27
N GLU A 87 4.32 14.39 8.21
CA GLU A 87 4.81 15.12 9.39
C GLU A 87 3.72 16.01 10.01
N GLU A 88 2.47 15.93 9.53
CA GLU A 88 1.37 16.75 10.02
C GLU A 88 1.11 16.53 11.51
N GLU A 89 1.02 17.65 12.24
CA GLU A 89 0.80 17.65 13.69
C GLU A 89 -0.48 16.88 14.05
N GLY A 90 -0.34 15.88 14.92
CA GLY A 90 -1.46 15.08 15.44
C GLY A 90 -1.73 13.75 14.71
N LEU A 91 -1.28 13.58 13.47
CA LEU A 91 -1.27 12.28 12.79
C LEU A 91 0.07 11.56 12.98
N GLY A 92 1.16 12.35 12.97
CA GLY A 92 2.53 11.88 13.08
C GLY A 92 2.92 10.94 11.93
N LEU A 93 4.15 10.43 12.00
CA LEU A 93 4.72 9.50 11.02
C LEU A 93 3.99 8.14 10.93
N GLY A 94 2.81 7.97 11.53
CA GLY A 94 1.97 6.77 11.47
C GLY A 94 1.00 6.72 10.29
N VAL A 95 0.87 7.82 9.55
CA VAL A 95 0.08 7.89 8.31
C VAL A 95 1.02 8.24 7.15
N GLY A 96 0.85 7.59 6.01
CA GLY A 96 1.60 7.89 4.80
C GLY A 96 0.74 7.85 3.55
N LYS A 97 1.19 8.52 2.49
CA LYS A 97 0.53 8.55 1.19
C LYS A 97 1.43 7.95 0.13
N THR A 98 0.85 7.27 -0.84
CA THR A 98 1.61 6.74 -1.97
C THR A 98 0.76 6.73 -3.22
N SER A 99 1.42 6.74 -4.38
CA SER A 99 0.79 6.62 -5.68
C SER A 99 1.44 5.53 -6.51
N PHE A 100 0.62 4.67 -7.10
CA PHE A 100 1.07 3.63 -8.03
C PHE A 100 0.98 4.07 -9.50
N ILE A 101 0.81 5.37 -9.77
CA ILE A 101 0.76 5.89 -11.14
C ILE A 101 1.99 5.51 -11.98
N SER A 102 3.17 5.37 -11.36
CA SER A 102 4.39 4.93 -12.04
C SER A 102 4.29 3.50 -12.61
N LYS A 103 3.35 2.69 -12.13
CA LYS A 103 3.05 1.36 -12.67
C LYS A 103 2.16 1.40 -13.93
N VAL A 104 1.60 2.56 -14.30
CA VAL A 104 0.57 2.66 -15.34
C VAL A 104 1.15 3.30 -16.60
N PRO A 105 1.41 2.52 -17.66
CA PRO A 105 1.82 3.06 -18.96
C PRO A 105 0.77 4.00 -19.55
N SER A 106 1.19 4.94 -20.39
CA SER A 106 0.30 5.94 -21.00
C SER A 106 -0.75 5.37 -21.97
N ASN A 107 -0.55 4.14 -22.44
CA ASN A 107 -1.48 3.41 -23.31
C ASN A 107 -2.41 2.44 -22.55
N ASP A 108 -2.28 2.34 -21.23
CA ASP A 108 -3.14 1.51 -20.40
C ASP A 108 -4.51 2.19 -20.19
N PRO A 109 -5.65 1.48 -20.27
CA PRO A 109 -6.97 2.04 -19.95
C PRO A 109 -7.07 2.68 -18.56
N MET A 110 -6.23 2.28 -17.61
CA MET A 110 -6.12 2.86 -16.27
C MET A 110 -5.47 4.24 -16.27
N TYR A 111 -4.72 4.62 -17.29
CA TYR A 111 -3.87 5.81 -17.28
C TYR A 111 -4.63 7.10 -16.96
N GLU A 112 -5.77 7.34 -17.60
CA GLU A 112 -6.59 8.52 -17.35
C GLU A 112 -7.14 8.56 -15.92
N TYR A 113 -7.49 7.40 -15.36
CA TYR A 113 -8.00 7.28 -13.99
C TYR A 113 -6.88 7.46 -12.97
N ALA A 114 -5.72 6.86 -13.21
CA ALA A 114 -4.53 7.01 -12.39
C ALA A 114 -4.04 8.46 -12.33
N GLN A 115 -4.08 9.19 -13.45
CA GLN A 115 -3.79 10.63 -13.49
C GLN A 115 -4.75 11.46 -12.61
N LYS A 116 -5.99 10.98 -12.42
CA LYS A 116 -6.98 11.58 -11.53
C LYS A 116 -6.90 11.07 -10.08
N GLY A 117 -5.88 10.27 -9.74
CA GLY A 117 -5.64 9.77 -8.39
C GLY A 117 -6.28 8.41 -8.08
N ALA A 118 -6.75 7.65 -9.07
CA ALA A 118 -7.34 6.32 -8.81
C ALA A 118 -6.42 5.39 -8.04
N LEU A 119 -5.11 5.52 -8.25
CA LEU A 119 -4.08 4.73 -7.58
C LEU A 119 -3.32 5.51 -6.50
N ASN A 120 -3.93 6.57 -5.97
CA ASN A 120 -3.46 7.24 -4.78
C ASN A 120 -4.12 6.62 -3.55
N PHE A 121 -3.30 6.40 -2.53
CA PHE A 121 -3.71 5.75 -1.30
C PHE A 121 -3.17 6.49 -0.09
N THR A 122 -3.95 6.47 0.97
CA THR A 122 -3.53 6.84 2.33
C THR A 122 -3.47 5.57 3.17
N LEU A 123 -2.29 5.35 3.74
CA LEU A 123 -1.92 4.17 4.49
C LEU A 123 -1.79 4.55 5.96
N THR A 124 -2.19 3.66 6.86
CA THR A 124 -1.99 3.82 8.30
C THR A 124 -1.24 2.63 8.84
N ALA A 125 -0.06 2.86 9.43
CA ALA A 125 0.69 1.84 10.11
C ALA A 125 0.04 1.55 11.48
N GLY A 126 -0.03 0.29 11.88
CA GLY A 126 -0.69 -0.10 13.13
C GLY A 126 -0.53 -1.57 13.47
N HIS A 127 -1.42 -2.04 14.34
CA HIS A 127 -1.45 -3.42 14.80
C HIS A 127 -2.85 -4.01 14.68
N VAL A 128 -2.91 -5.31 14.43
CA VAL A 128 -4.10 -6.14 14.66
C VAL A 128 -3.66 -7.39 15.41
N ASN A 129 -4.23 -7.64 16.59
CA ASN A 129 -3.93 -8.81 17.42
C ASN A 129 -2.42 -9.06 17.63
N GLY A 130 -1.66 -8.00 17.90
CA GLY A 130 -0.21 -8.06 18.11
C GLY A 130 0.64 -8.22 16.84
N THR A 131 0.03 -8.27 15.66
CA THR A 131 0.74 -8.29 14.37
C THR A 131 0.86 -6.87 13.83
N ASN A 132 2.07 -6.46 13.43
CA ASN A 132 2.28 -5.18 12.75
C ASN A 132 1.68 -5.27 11.34
N VAL A 133 0.87 -4.27 10.98
CA VAL A 133 0.25 -4.18 9.67
C VAL A 133 0.26 -2.75 9.15
N ILE A 134 0.10 -2.62 7.84
CA ILE A 134 -0.26 -1.37 7.20
C ILE A 134 -1.68 -1.52 6.65
N MET A 135 -2.59 -0.68 7.13
CA MET A 135 -3.96 -0.61 6.63
C MET A 135 -4.00 0.35 5.44
N TRP A 136 -4.72 -0.04 4.40
CA TRP A 136 -4.91 0.75 3.19
C TRP A 136 -6.36 1.21 3.09
N ASN A 137 -6.55 2.45 2.63
CA ASN A 137 -7.85 2.87 2.13
C ASN A 137 -8.07 2.36 0.69
N SER A 138 -9.29 2.57 0.18
CA SER A 138 -9.61 2.28 -1.22
C SER A 138 -8.97 3.28 -2.18
N VAL A 139 -9.16 3.03 -3.48
CA VAL A 139 -8.84 3.96 -4.58
C VAL A 139 -9.31 5.40 -4.33
N TYR A 140 -8.65 6.35 -5.00
CA TYR A 140 -8.91 7.79 -4.86
C TYR A 140 -8.78 8.27 -3.42
N ASP A 141 -7.68 7.90 -2.75
CA ASP A 141 -7.43 8.26 -1.35
C ASP A 141 -8.61 7.94 -0.42
N GLY A 142 -9.31 6.83 -0.67
CA GLY A 142 -10.39 6.32 0.17
C GLY A 142 -11.78 6.87 -0.20
N GLU A 143 -11.89 7.82 -1.13
CA GLU A 143 -13.17 8.36 -1.57
C GLU A 143 -13.94 7.38 -2.46
N GLY A 144 -13.21 6.47 -3.13
CA GLY A 144 -13.80 5.64 -4.18
C GLY A 144 -14.00 6.43 -5.47
N GLY A 145 -14.37 5.73 -6.54
CA GLY A 145 -14.52 6.36 -7.84
C GLY A 145 -14.67 5.36 -8.97
N ALA A 146 -14.78 5.89 -10.19
CA ALA A 146 -14.87 5.08 -11.40
C ALA A 146 -13.54 4.39 -11.70
N MET A 147 -13.61 3.14 -12.14
CA MET A 147 -12.45 2.36 -12.57
C MET A 147 -12.69 1.77 -13.96
N PRO A 148 -11.66 1.59 -14.79
CA PRO A 148 -11.78 0.89 -16.06
C PRO A 148 -12.08 -0.60 -15.84
N PRO A 149 -12.49 -1.33 -16.89
CA PRO A 149 -12.74 -0.85 -18.26
C PRO A 149 -14.14 -0.26 -18.47
N ASP A 150 -15.08 -0.51 -17.56
CA ASP A 150 -16.51 -0.23 -17.72
C ASP A 150 -16.98 1.05 -16.98
N GLY A 151 -16.08 1.72 -16.27
CA GLY A 151 -16.42 2.87 -15.43
C GLY A 151 -17.14 2.45 -14.14
N SER A 152 -17.02 1.19 -13.74
CA SER A 152 -17.62 0.69 -12.50
C SER A 152 -17.15 1.51 -11.29
N ILE A 153 -18.11 1.80 -10.40
CA ILE A 153 -17.84 2.66 -9.25
C ILE A 153 -17.40 1.79 -8.07
N VAL A 154 -16.14 1.95 -7.68
CA VAL A 154 -15.62 1.42 -6.42
C VAL A 154 -16.06 2.32 -5.28
N LYS A 155 -16.68 1.75 -4.24
CA LYS A 155 -17.10 2.50 -3.07
C LYS A 155 -15.89 2.87 -2.20
N GLY A 156 -15.87 4.11 -1.73
CA GLY A 156 -14.89 4.60 -0.77
C GLY A 156 -14.89 3.83 0.54
N LYS A 157 -13.69 3.49 1.04
CA LYS A 157 -13.46 2.84 2.33
C LYS A 157 -12.12 3.26 2.91
N ASN A 158 -12.09 3.48 4.21
CA ASN A 158 -10.84 3.74 4.95
C ASN A 158 -10.07 2.44 5.29
N CYS A 159 -10.69 1.28 5.11
CA CYS A 159 -10.09 -0.04 5.32
C CYS A 159 -10.50 -0.95 4.17
N ASP A 160 -9.64 -1.06 3.16
CA ASP A 160 -9.88 -1.90 1.99
C ASP A 160 -8.96 -3.13 1.90
N ASN A 161 -7.67 -2.98 2.18
CA ASN A 161 -6.74 -4.10 2.30
C ASN A 161 -5.68 -3.85 3.39
N PHE A 162 -4.85 -4.86 3.61
CA PHE A 162 -3.78 -4.80 4.60
C PHE A 162 -2.50 -5.41 4.06
N TRP A 163 -1.37 -4.86 4.48
CA TRP A 163 -0.06 -5.46 4.32
C TRP A 163 0.44 -5.95 5.66
N PHE A 164 0.67 -7.25 5.78
CA PHE A 164 1.07 -7.87 7.05
C PHE A 164 2.57 -7.96 7.13
N PHE A 165 3.15 -7.46 8.21
CA PHE A 165 4.59 -7.57 8.42
C PHE A 165 4.97 -9.05 8.55
N LYS A 166 5.88 -9.50 7.68
CA LYS A 166 6.43 -10.86 7.73
C LYS A 166 7.58 -10.88 8.71
N LEU A 167 7.36 -11.51 9.86
CA LEU A 167 8.44 -11.85 10.79
C LEU A 167 9.31 -12.93 10.12
N ASN A 168 10.63 -12.70 10.10
CA ASN A 168 11.62 -13.66 9.61
C ASN A 168 11.76 -14.86 10.54
#